data_AF-A0A3A5A114-F1
#
_entry.id   AF-A0A3A5A114-F1
#
_cell.length_a   1.000
_cell.length_b   1.000
_cell.length_c   1.000
_cell.angle_alpha   90.00
_cell.angle_beta   90.00
_cell.angle_gamma   90.00
#
_symmetry.space_group_name_H-M   'P 1'
#
loop_
_entity.id
_entity.type
_entity.pdbx_description
1 polymer ?
#
loop_
_entity_poly.entity_id
_entity_poly.type
_entity_poly.pdbx_seq_one_letter_code
_entity_poly.pdbx_strand_id
1 'polypeptide(L)'
;MIDLWPDNLGDGTGQAPAAILREQARHLETKTNKMLTGRIEPSYLPKVTVREKFGSDEDLFMYEFHLEAPILDYYRHNLLTIFHGIGLYPVIIHTHEEIKKESFREVGHLTADNEEEFLEILKNIFCSEKAVTLINSILAQVKEIMPNHSF
;
A
#
# COMPACT_ATOMS: atom_id res chain seq x y z
N MET A 1 -12.68 -28.99 -28.16
CA MET A 1 -12.99 -28.97 -26.71
C MET A 1 -14.10 -27.94 -26.53
N ILE A 2 -15.12 -28.22 -25.74
CA ILE A 2 -16.28 -27.32 -25.58
C ILE A 2 -15.94 -26.27 -24.53
N ASP A 3 -16.14 -24.99 -24.84
CA ASP A 3 -16.07 -23.90 -23.88
C ASP A 3 -17.38 -23.83 -23.08
N LEU A 4 -17.27 -23.72 -21.76
CA LEU A 4 -18.39 -23.76 -20.80
C LEU A 4 -18.55 -22.44 -20.02
N TRP A 5 -17.69 -21.44 -20.27
CA TRP A 5 -17.79 -20.15 -19.60
C TRP A 5 -18.86 -19.29 -20.26
N PRO A 6 -19.55 -18.44 -19.48
CA PRO A 6 -20.57 -17.58 -20.03
C PRO A 6 -19.95 -16.41 -20.80
N ASP A 7 -20.58 -15.97 -21.88
CA ASP A 7 -20.06 -14.87 -22.71
C ASP A 7 -20.14 -13.49 -22.02
N ASN A 8 -20.80 -13.40 -20.87
CA ASN A 8 -21.06 -12.15 -20.15
C ASN A 8 -20.04 -11.85 -19.04
N LEU A 9 -18.82 -12.36 -19.15
CA LEU A 9 -17.71 -11.92 -18.30
C LEU A 9 -17.36 -10.47 -18.66
N GLY A 10 -17.57 -9.54 -17.73
CA GLY A 10 -17.28 -8.11 -17.90
C GLY A 10 -15.94 -7.68 -17.29
N ASP A 11 -15.59 -6.41 -17.49
CA ASP A 11 -14.30 -5.83 -17.07
C ASP A 11 -14.19 -5.50 -15.56
N GLY A 12 -15.18 -5.91 -14.76
CA GLY A 12 -15.32 -5.51 -13.36
C GLY A 12 -15.71 -4.03 -13.23
N THR A 13 -16.36 -3.65 -12.12
CA THR A 13 -16.77 -2.26 -11.86
C THR A 13 -15.98 -1.68 -10.70
N GLY A 14 -15.42 -0.48 -10.88
CA GLY A 14 -14.69 0.27 -9.85
C GLY A 14 -13.17 0.10 -9.91
N GLN A 15 -12.44 1.05 -9.33
CA GLN A 15 -10.98 0.96 -9.25
C GLN A 15 -10.59 0.13 -8.04
N ALA A 16 -9.89 -0.98 -8.28
CA ALA A 16 -9.42 -1.84 -7.19
C ALA A 16 -8.44 -1.08 -6.27
N PRO A 17 -8.52 -1.25 -4.92
CA PRO A 17 -7.61 -0.61 -3.98
C PRO A 17 -6.12 -0.84 -4.32
N ALA A 18 -5.78 -2.05 -4.78
CA ALA A 18 -4.42 -2.37 -5.24
C ALA A 18 -4.00 -1.56 -6.48
N ALA A 19 -4.92 -1.22 -7.38
CA ALA A 19 -4.62 -0.36 -8.54
C ALA A 19 -4.33 1.08 -8.11
N ILE A 20 -5.09 1.61 -7.14
CA ILE A 20 -4.83 2.93 -6.53
C ILE A 20 -3.43 2.95 -5.91
N LEU A 21 -3.08 1.95 -5.10
CA LEU A 21 -1.75 1.85 -4.48
C LEU A 21 -0.62 1.80 -5.52
N ARG A 22 -0.79 1.07 -6.63
CA ARG A 22 0.21 1.03 -7.71
C ARG A 22 0.42 2.38 -8.37
N GLU A 23 -0.65 3.15 -8.57
CA GLU A 23 -0.52 4.49 -9.13
C GLU A 23 0.21 5.43 -8.16
N GLN A 24 -0.08 5.34 -6.86
CA GLN A 24 0.64 6.12 -5.85
C GLN A 24 2.13 5.73 -5.76
N ALA A 25 2.45 4.44 -5.91
CA ALA A 25 3.83 3.98 -6.02
C ALA A 25 4.57 4.60 -7.22
N ARG A 26 3.91 4.71 -8.38
CA ARG A 26 4.45 5.36 -9.58
C ARG A 26 4.67 6.86 -9.39
N HIS A 27 3.76 7.53 -8.68
CA HIS A 27 3.94 8.93 -8.30
C HIS A 27 5.15 9.13 -7.38
N LEU A 28 5.34 8.25 -6.39
CA LEU A 28 6.52 8.29 -5.52
C LEU A 28 7.80 8.15 -6.32
N GLU A 29 7.90 7.13 -7.17
CA GLU A 29 9.08 6.90 -8.03
C GLU A 29 9.41 8.14 -8.89
N THR A 30 8.38 8.77 -9.46
CA THR A 30 8.55 9.99 -10.26
C THR A 30 9.07 11.15 -9.39
N LYS A 31 8.51 11.35 -8.20
CA LYS A 31 8.90 12.43 -7.27
C LYS A 31 10.31 12.27 -6.73
N THR A 32 10.81 11.04 -6.64
CA THR A 32 12.12 10.72 -6.09
C THR A 32 13.18 10.46 -7.16
N ASN A 33 12.87 10.77 -8.43
CA ASN A 33 13.75 10.48 -9.57
C ASN A 33 14.26 9.03 -9.57
N LYS A 34 13.38 8.07 -9.26
CA LYS A 34 13.66 6.63 -9.18
C LYS A 34 14.65 6.20 -8.09
N MET A 35 15.04 7.09 -7.19
CA MET A 35 15.90 6.74 -6.05
C MET A 35 15.18 5.89 -5.00
N LEU A 36 13.86 6.10 -4.87
CA LEU A 36 12.98 5.37 -3.97
C LEU A 36 11.71 4.98 -4.72
N THR A 37 11.41 3.70 -4.73
CA THR A 37 10.25 3.14 -5.44
C THR A 37 9.21 2.65 -4.45
N GLY A 38 7.93 2.82 -4.77
CA GLY A 38 6.85 2.11 -4.11
C GLY A 38 6.66 0.74 -4.76
N ARG A 39 6.46 -0.32 -3.99
CA ARG A 39 6.17 -1.66 -4.52
C ARG A 39 4.97 -2.26 -3.81
N ILE A 40 4.00 -2.73 -4.60
CA ILE A 40 2.80 -3.38 -4.10
C ILE A 40 2.94 -4.88 -4.29
N GLU A 41 2.90 -5.63 -3.21
CA GLU A 41 2.99 -7.09 -3.26
C GLU A 41 1.73 -7.72 -2.67
N PRO A 42 1.11 -8.69 -3.37
CA PRO A 42 0.12 -9.54 -2.75
C PRO A 42 0.83 -10.33 -1.65
N SER A 43 0.20 -10.37 -0.48
CA SER A 43 0.73 -11.12 0.64
C SER A 43 -0.30 -12.16 1.05
N TYR A 44 0.19 -13.35 1.36
CA TYR A 44 -0.65 -14.52 1.59
C TYR A 44 -0.66 -14.84 3.07
N LEU A 45 -1.77 -14.57 3.74
CA LEU A 45 -2.02 -15.13 5.07
C LEU A 45 -2.79 -16.43 4.94
N PRO A 46 -2.43 -17.47 5.73
CA PRO A 46 -3.28 -18.63 5.90
C PRO A 46 -4.69 -18.19 6.33
N LYS A 47 -5.74 -18.83 5.80
CA LYS A 47 -7.15 -18.52 6.14
C LYS A 47 -7.42 -18.53 7.65
N VAL A 48 -6.76 -19.41 8.39
CA VAL A 48 -6.86 -19.45 9.86
C VAL A 48 -6.39 -18.15 10.50
N THR A 49 -5.27 -17.59 10.03
CA THR A 49 -4.73 -16.32 10.51
C THR A 49 -5.62 -15.14 10.12
N VAL A 50 -6.23 -15.20 8.93
CA VAL A 50 -7.20 -14.18 8.49
C VAL A 50 -8.41 -14.16 9.41
N ARG A 51 -9.00 -15.33 9.69
CA ARG A 51 -10.15 -15.45 10.57
C ARG A 51 -9.84 -15.01 12.00
N GLU A 52 -8.69 -15.41 12.54
CA GLU A 52 -8.27 -15.05 13.90
C GLU A 52 -8.01 -13.55 14.06
N LYS A 53 -7.41 -12.90 13.04
CA LYS A 53 -7.05 -11.47 13.11
C LYS A 53 -8.18 -10.53 12.69
N PHE A 54 -9.04 -10.95 11.75
CA PHE A 54 -10.01 -10.08 11.09
C PHE A 54 -11.46 -10.57 11.18
N GLY A 55 -11.72 -11.72 11.80
CA GLY A 55 -13.07 -12.22 12.07
C GLY A 55 -13.87 -12.62 10.83
N SER A 56 -13.22 -12.78 9.67
CA SER A 56 -13.86 -13.13 8.39
C SER A 56 -13.43 -14.51 7.90
N ASP A 57 -14.41 -15.28 7.39
CA ASP A 57 -14.18 -16.52 6.65
C ASP A 57 -14.05 -16.27 5.13
N GLU A 58 -14.17 -15.02 4.68
CA GLU A 58 -14.08 -14.65 3.26
C GLU A 58 -12.65 -14.71 2.73
N ASP A 59 -12.52 -14.96 1.42
CA ASP A 59 -11.26 -14.82 0.71
C ASP A 59 -10.86 -13.33 0.70
N LEU A 60 -9.94 -12.96 1.60
CA LEU A 60 -9.38 -11.61 1.65
C LEU A 60 -8.21 -11.47 0.70
N PHE A 61 -8.22 -10.40 -0.07
CA PHE A 61 -7.04 -9.91 -0.74
C PHE A 61 -6.24 -9.05 0.23
N MET A 62 -4.96 -9.36 0.38
CA MET A 62 -4.04 -8.60 1.20
C MET A 62 -2.90 -8.07 0.33
N TYR A 63 -2.63 -6.77 0.47
CA TYR A 63 -1.54 -6.12 -0.26
C TYR A 63 -0.68 -5.29 0.69
N GLU A 64 0.62 -5.41 0.54
CA GLU A 64 1.60 -4.62 1.27
C GLU A 64 2.20 -3.55 0.35
N PHE A 65 2.29 -2.33 0.84
CA PHE A 65 2.97 -1.22 0.18
C PHE A 65 4.36 -1.06 0.80
N HIS A 66 5.38 -1.36 0.01
CA HIS A 66 6.78 -1.27 0.40
C HIS A 66 7.45 -0.05 -0.19
N LEU A 67 8.27 0.62 0.61
CA LEU A 67 9.29 1.56 0.16
C LEU A 67 10.56 0.76 -0.12
N GLU A 68 11.07 0.83 -1.35
CA GLU A 68 12.24 0.10 -1.80
C GLU A 68 13.31 1.02 -2.38
N ALA A 69 14.54 0.86 -1.88
CA ALA A 69 15.73 1.55 -2.36
C ALA A 69 16.81 0.52 -2.74
N PRO A 70 16.86 0.05 -4.00
CA PRO A 70 17.76 -1.02 -4.44
C PRO A 70 19.24 -0.74 -4.15
N ILE A 71 19.66 0.52 -4.22
CA ILE A 71 21.05 0.94 -4.01
C ILE A 71 21.51 0.85 -2.55
N LEU A 72 20.58 0.75 -1.60
CA LEU A 72 20.86 0.54 -0.18
C LEU A 72 20.82 -0.95 0.16
N ASP A 73 21.56 -1.78 -0.58
CA ASP A 73 21.54 -3.25 -0.44
C ASP A 73 20.12 -3.83 -0.46
N TYR A 74 19.29 -3.35 -1.40
CA TYR A 74 17.88 -3.71 -1.49
C TYR A 74 17.06 -3.44 -0.22
N TYR A 75 17.36 -2.31 0.46
CA TYR A 75 16.55 -1.83 1.58
C TYR A 75 15.07 -1.84 1.20
N ARG A 76 14.26 -2.38 2.12
CA ARG A 76 12.83 -2.52 1.96
C ARG A 76 12.11 -2.26 3.28
N HIS A 77 11.06 -1.47 3.23
CA HIS A 77 10.24 -1.14 4.40
C HIS A 77 8.74 -1.15 4.08
N ASN A 78 7.96 -1.92 4.84
CA ASN A 78 6.50 -1.91 4.73
C ASN A 78 5.93 -0.64 5.37
N LEU A 79 5.33 0.23 4.55
CA LEU A 79 4.70 1.47 4.99
C LEU A 79 3.26 1.25 5.44
N LEU A 80 2.49 0.45 4.69
CA LEU A 80 1.12 0.11 5.02
C LEU A 80 0.71 -1.23 4.39
N THR A 81 -0.31 -1.85 4.97
CA THR A 81 -0.94 -3.08 4.48
C THR A 81 -2.44 -2.86 4.38
N ILE A 82 -3.05 -3.27 3.28
CA ILE A 82 -4.49 -3.19 3.07
C ILE A 82 -5.11 -4.58 2.94
N PHE A 83 -6.38 -4.67 3.32
CA PHE A 83 -7.20 -5.87 3.26
C PHE A 83 -8.57 -5.53 2.67
N HIS A 84 -9.06 -6.34 1.74
CA HIS A 84 -10.45 -6.22 1.28
C HIS A 84 -10.98 -7.58 0.80
N GLY A 85 -12.29 -7.76 0.87
CA GLY A 85 -12.97 -8.90 0.26
C GLY A 85 -13.12 -8.75 -1.26
N ILE A 86 -13.87 -9.66 -1.88
CA ILE A 86 -14.18 -9.62 -3.32
C ILE A 86 -14.89 -8.32 -3.74
N GLY A 87 -15.65 -7.71 -2.82
CA GLY A 87 -16.38 -6.46 -3.05
C GLY A 87 -15.53 -5.19 -3.19
N LEU A 88 -14.20 -5.29 -3.18
CA LEU A 88 -13.22 -4.19 -3.17
C LEU A 88 -13.25 -3.29 -1.92
N TYR A 89 -14.44 -2.96 -1.43
CA TYR A 89 -14.69 -2.18 -0.22
C TYR A 89 -15.66 -2.93 0.71
N PRO A 90 -15.61 -2.71 2.03
CA PRO A 90 -14.68 -1.83 2.73
C PRO A 90 -13.23 -2.34 2.70
N VAL A 91 -12.29 -1.40 2.76
CA VAL A 91 -10.85 -1.69 2.88
C VAL A 91 -10.43 -1.45 4.32
N ILE A 92 -9.76 -2.43 4.92
CA ILE A 92 -9.10 -2.26 6.21
C ILE A 92 -7.64 -1.87 5.94
N ILE A 93 -7.15 -0.83 6.60
CA ILE A 93 -5.80 -0.28 6.44
C ILE A 93 -5.03 -0.42 7.75
N HIS A 94 -3.84 -1.00 7.64
CA HIS A 94 -2.86 -1.11 8.72
C HIS A 94 -1.61 -0.33 8.34
N THR A 95 -1.12 0.51 9.25
CA THR A 95 0.15 1.22 9.14
C THR A 95 0.80 1.30 10.53
N HIS A 96 2.01 1.84 10.62
CA HIS A 96 2.75 2.01 11.87
C HIS A 96 1.96 2.84 12.87
N GLU A 97 2.02 2.45 14.16
CA GLU A 97 1.30 3.13 15.24
C GLU A 97 1.70 4.60 15.40
N GLU A 98 2.94 4.96 15.07
CA GLU A 98 3.38 6.36 15.08
C GLU A 98 2.64 7.20 14.03
N ILE A 99 2.51 6.69 12.79
CA ILE A 99 1.74 7.35 11.72
C ILE A 99 0.27 7.43 12.13
N LYS A 100 -0.28 6.34 12.71
CA LYS A 100 -1.68 6.35 13.17
C LYS A 100 -1.95 7.46 14.18
N LYS A 101 -1.12 7.58 15.22
CA LYS A 101 -1.27 8.58 16.28
C LYS A 101 -1.11 10.00 15.79
N GLU A 102 -0.30 10.20 14.77
CA GLU A 102 -0.04 11.51 14.17
C GLU A 102 -1.21 11.97 13.30
N SER A 103 -1.71 11.06 12.45
CA SER A 103 -2.68 11.39 11.41
C SER A 103 -4.13 11.16 11.81
N PHE A 104 -4.40 10.34 12.84
CA PHE A 104 -5.75 9.92 13.22
C PHE A 104 -5.99 10.06 14.73
N ARG A 105 -7.21 10.48 15.09
CA ARG A 105 -7.60 10.72 16.49
C ARG A 105 -7.90 9.44 17.26
N GLU A 106 -8.19 8.35 16.56
CA GLU A 106 -8.58 7.07 17.17
C GLU A 106 -7.52 5.99 16.95
N VAL A 107 -7.31 5.16 17.97
CA VAL A 107 -6.31 4.06 17.98
C VAL A 107 -6.90 2.76 17.39
N GLY A 108 -8.00 2.87 16.63
CA GLY A 108 -8.71 1.74 16.03
C GLY A 108 -8.10 1.23 14.72
N HIS A 109 -8.77 0.25 14.12
CA HIS A 109 -8.48 -0.15 12.74
C HIS A 109 -8.97 0.95 11.79
N LEU A 110 -8.10 1.40 10.89
CA LEU A 110 -8.49 2.34 9.84
C LEU A 110 -9.32 1.57 8.81
N THR A 111 -10.52 2.05 8.50
CA THR A 111 -11.42 1.43 7.52
C THR A 111 -11.89 2.51 6.54
N ALA A 112 -11.96 2.17 5.26
CA ALA A 112 -12.54 2.99 4.21
C ALA A 112 -13.69 2.24 3.54
N ASP A 113 -14.89 2.79 3.57
CA ASP A 113 -16.09 2.14 3.03
C ASP A 113 -16.23 2.38 1.51
N ASN A 114 -15.45 3.30 0.94
CA ASN A 114 -15.45 3.64 -0.47
C ASN A 114 -14.09 4.22 -0.93
N GLU A 115 -13.99 4.48 -2.23
CA GLU A 115 -12.77 4.99 -2.86
C GLU A 115 -12.33 6.37 -2.33
N GLU A 116 -13.28 7.28 -2.10
CA GLU A 116 -12.99 8.64 -1.64
C GLU A 116 -12.37 8.63 -0.23
N GLU A 117 -12.97 7.87 0.69
CA GLU A 117 -12.43 7.65 2.03
C GLU A 117 -11.06 7.00 2.00
N PHE A 118 -10.87 6.02 1.10
CA PHE A 118 -9.58 5.35 0.96
C PHE A 118 -8.49 6.32 0.51
N LEU A 119 -8.78 7.17 -0.48
CA LEU A 119 -7.85 8.20 -0.95
C LEU A 119 -7.49 9.20 0.15
N GLU A 120 -8.46 9.64 0.95
CA GLU A 120 -8.20 10.57 2.05
C GLU A 120 -7.34 9.93 3.16
N ILE A 121 -7.60 8.66 3.51
CA ILE A 121 -6.75 7.92 4.45
C ILE A 121 -5.32 7.77 3.90
N LEU A 122 -5.16 7.40 2.63
CA LEU A 122 -3.83 7.27 2.01
C LEU A 122 -3.08 8.60 2.01
N LYS A 123 -3.76 9.69 1.68
CA LYS A 123 -3.17 11.04 1.73
C LYS A 123 -2.69 11.38 3.13
N ASN A 124 -3.49 11.10 4.16
CA ASN A 124 -3.10 11.33 5.56
C ASN A 124 -1.87 10.50 5.96
N ILE A 125 -1.80 9.22 5.55
CA ILE A 125 -0.65 8.36 5.80
C ILE A 125 0.61 8.89 5.08
N PHE A 126 0.52 9.15 3.77
CA PHE A 126 1.66 9.55 2.94
C PHE A 126 2.19 10.95 3.25
N CYS A 127 1.33 11.84 3.75
CA CYS A 127 1.70 13.19 4.14
C CYS A 127 2.04 13.34 5.63
N SER A 128 1.98 12.25 6.42
CA SER A 128 2.42 12.28 7.82
C SER A 128 3.89 12.68 7.93
N GLU A 129 4.22 13.48 8.94
CA GLU A 129 5.58 13.84 9.33
C GLU A 129 6.45 12.59 9.46
N LYS A 130 5.91 11.49 10.02
CA LYS A 130 6.64 10.22 10.10
C LYS A 130 6.94 9.58 8.77
N ALA A 131 5.97 9.48 7.86
CA ALA A 131 6.22 8.92 6.52
C ALA A 131 7.22 9.79 5.74
N VAL A 132 7.05 11.11 5.80
CA VAL A 132 7.95 12.07 5.14
C VAL A 132 9.36 12.00 5.72
N THR A 133 9.50 11.89 7.04
CA THR A 133 10.80 11.74 7.71
C THR A 133 11.48 10.45 7.27
N LEU A 134 10.76 9.32 7.27
CA LEU A 134 11.28 8.04 6.81
C LEU A 134 11.79 8.12 5.37
N ILE A 135 10.98 8.67 4.45
CA ILE A 135 11.36 8.85 3.05
C ILE A 135 12.62 9.72 2.92
N ASN A 136 12.68 10.84 3.63
CA ASN A 136 13.84 11.73 3.61
C ASN A 136 15.10 11.06 4.17
N SER A 137 14.98 10.26 5.23
CA SER A 137 16.10 9.49 5.80
C SER A 137 16.63 8.43 4.83
N ILE A 138 15.76 7.77 4.07
CA ILE A 138 16.17 6.83 3.03
C ILE A 138 16.88 7.58 1.89
N LEU A 139 16.31 8.68 1.42
CA LEU A 139 16.91 9.49 0.34
C LEU A 139 18.27 10.09 0.74
N ALA A 140 18.45 10.47 2.00
CA ALA A 140 19.75 10.94 2.50
C ALA A 140 20.83 9.86 2.37
N GLN A 141 20.53 8.63 2.81
CA GLN A 141 21.44 7.49 2.68
C GLN A 141 21.73 7.15 1.22
N VAL A 142 20.71 7.20 0.35
CA VAL A 142 20.89 6.98 -1.09
C VAL A 142 21.89 7.98 -1.69
N LYS A 143 21.83 9.25 -1.29
CA LYS A 143 22.74 10.29 -1.77
C LYS A 143 24.19 10.09 -1.31
N GLU A 144 24.41 9.52 -0.13
CA GLU A 144 25.77 9.21 0.34
C GLU A 144 26.45 8.13 -0.53
N ILE A 145 25.68 7.16 -1.03
CA ILE A 145 26.18 6.08 -1.90
C ILE A 145 26.26 6.52 -3.38
N MET A 146 25.51 7.55 -3.79
CA MET A 146 25.65 8.20 -5.10
C MET A 146 26.40 9.53 -5.03
N PRO A 147 27.71 9.56 -4.72
CA PRO A 147 28.45 10.81 -4.79
C PRO A 147 28.64 11.17 -6.27
N ASN A 148 28.03 12.28 -6.68
CA ASN A 148 28.28 13.02 -7.94
C ASN A 148 27.73 12.45 -9.26
N HIS A 149 26.41 12.50 -9.43
CA HIS A 149 25.87 12.94 -10.72
C HIS A 149 25.00 14.17 -10.50
N SER A 150 25.62 15.34 -10.66
CA SER A 150 24.91 16.62 -10.76
C SER A 150 23.82 16.50 -11.82
N PHE A 151 22.58 16.79 -11.43
CA PHE A 151 21.52 17.14 -12.37
C PHE A 151 21.80 18.51 -13.01
#